data_AF-B0BYU4-F1
#
_entry.id   AF-B0BYU4-F1
#
_cell.length_a   1.000
_cell.length_b   1.000
_cell.length_c   1.000
_cell.angle_alpha   90.00
_cell.angle_beta   90.00
_cell.angle_gamma   90.00
#
_symmetry.space_group_name_H-M   'P 1'
#
loop_
_entity.id
_entity.type
_entity.pdbx_description
1 polymer ?
#
loop_
_entity_poly.entity_id
_entity_poly.type
_entity_poly.pdbx_seq_one_letter_code
_entity_poly.pdbx_strand_id
1 'polypeptide(L)'
;MRDKYQQRATPIIQVTHIWNWYHSIGFDGGKMVKGRKRHVLVDTLGLVLMVMVTAANISDQRGAKMLFWKARRQGASLSRLVRIWADAGYQGQAFMKWVMDRFQYVLEVIKRSDNLAGFQVVPKRWIVERTFGWLLWSRRLNKDYEVLTRTTEALAYVAMIRLMVRRLAQEY
;
A
#
# COMPACT_ATOMS: atom_id res chain seq x y z
N MET A 1 -46.86 27.14 37.97
CA MET A 1 -47.34 27.63 36.66
C MET A 1 -46.11 27.69 35.74
N ARG A 2 -45.81 26.77 34.80
CA ARG A 2 -46.45 26.46 33.47
C ARG A 2 -46.84 27.75 32.75
N ASP A 3 -46.30 28.15 31.60
CA ASP A 3 -46.20 27.52 30.25
C ASP A 3 -44.82 27.77 29.57
N LYS A 4 -44.20 26.99 28.67
CA LYS A 4 -44.52 26.05 27.56
C LYS A 4 -45.05 26.67 26.24
N TYR A 5 -44.29 26.41 25.15
CA TYR A 5 -44.54 26.61 23.69
C TYR A 5 -44.29 28.03 23.16
N GLN A 6 -43.47 28.30 22.13
CA GLN A 6 -43.36 27.68 20.79
C GLN A 6 -41.89 27.71 20.32
N GLN A 7 -41.20 26.57 20.12
CA GLN A 7 -41.00 25.92 18.81
C GLN A 7 -41.04 26.85 17.58
N ARG A 8 -39.86 27.24 17.09
CA ARG A 8 -39.64 27.52 15.67
C ARG A 8 -38.55 26.59 15.14
N ALA A 9 -38.92 25.92 14.06
CA ALA A 9 -38.15 24.95 13.33
C ALA A 9 -36.91 25.54 12.65
N THR A 10 -35.99 24.64 12.37
CA THR A 10 -34.63 24.70 11.82
C THR A 10 -34.47 25.46 10.47
N PRO A 11 -33.23 25.75 10.01
CA PRO A 11 -32.43 24.67 9.43
C PRO A 11 -31.14 24.42 10.19
N ILE A 12 -31.00 23.18 10.64
CA ILE A 12 -29.76 22.52 10.95
C ILE A 12 -29.02 22.45 9.62
N ILE A 13 -28.02 23.31 9.44
CA ILE A 13 -26.95 22.98 8.50
C ILE A 13 -25.95 22.15 9.28
N GLN A 14 -26.22 20.85 9.41
CA GLN A 14 -25.15 19.91 9.71
C GLN A 14 -24.29 19.80 8.45
N VAL A 15 -23.21 20.59 8.37
CA VAL A 15 -22.10 20.30 7.45
C VAL A 15 -21.29 19.14 8.04
N THR A 16 -21.88 17.98 8.17
CA THR A 16 -21.16 16.74 8.47
C THR A 16 -20.75 16.11 7.16
N HIS A 17 -19.83 16.69 6.38
CA HIS A 17 -19.09 15.98 5.29
C HIS A 17 -17.99 16.84 4.62
N ILE A 18 -17.05 17.45 5.37
CA ILE A 18 -15.82 18.03 4.75
C ILE A 18 -14.51 17.60 5.44
N TRP A 19 -14.55 16.93 6.61
CA TRP A 19 -13.33 16.57 7.36
C TRP A 19 -12.79 15.14 7.15
N ASN A 20 -13.38 14.33 6.25
CA ASN A 20 -12.87 12.98 5.98
C ASN A 20 -11.70 12.92 4.99
N TRP A 21 -11.30 14.05 4.40
CA TRP A 21 -10.25 14.12 3.38
C TRP A 21 -8.83 14.00 3.94
N TYR A 22 -8.60 14.50 5.17
CA TYR A 22 -7.28 14.53 5.79
C TYR A 22 -6.76 13.17 6.28
N HIS A 23 -7.62 12.15 6.41
CA HIS A 23 -7.19 10.84 6.93
C HIS A 23 -6.33 10.03 5.93
N SER A 24 -6.25 10.45 4.67
CA SER A 24 -5.60 9.68 3.62
C SER A 24 -4.35 10.32 3.02
N ILE A 25 -3.96 11.53 3.44
CA ILE A 25 -2.74 12.24 3.00
C ILE A 25 -1.89 12.54 4.23
N GLY A 26 -0.61 12.18 4.18
CA GLY A 26 0.32 12.36 5.30
C GLY A 26 1.59 13.06 4.87
N PHE A 27 2.41 13.48 5.84
CA PHE A 27 3.73 14.03 5.58
C PHE A 27 4.81 12.97 5.85
N ASP A 28 5.69 12.75 4.87
CA ASP A 28 6.88 11.92 5.03
C ASP A 28 8.05 12.81 5.43
N GLY A 29 8.49 12.72 6.68
CA GLY A 29 9.61 13.50 7.19
C GLY A 29 10.98 13.08 6.62
N GLY A 30 11.12 11.85 6.13
CA GLY A 30 12.37 11.40 5.50
C GLY A 30 12.55 11.97 4.09
N LYS A 31 11.44 12.16 3.37
CA LYS A 31 11.44 12.73 2.02
C LYS A 31 11.04 14.20 1.98
N MET A 32 10.59 14.76 3.10
CA MET A 32 10.08 16.12 3.24
C MET A 32 8.94 16.44 2.25
N VAL A 33 8.03 15.49 2.02
CA VAL A 33 6.91 15.64 1.07
C VAL A 33 5.58 15.22 1.67
N LYS A 34 4.50 15.92 1.27
CA LYS A 34 3.13 15.50 1.55
C LYS A 34 2.65 14.53 0.47
N GLY A 35 1.93 13.48 0.86
CA GLY A 35 1.33 12.56 -0.08
C GLY A 35 0.88 11.24 0.53
N ARG A 36 0.95 10.20 -0.29
CA ARG A 36 0.53 8.84 0.04
C ARG A 36 1.62 7.84 -0.31
N LYS A 37 1.63 6.71 0.38
CA LYS A 37 2.53 5.58 0.14
C LYS A 37 1.73 4.41 -0.42
N ARG A 38 2.35 3.67 -1.34
CA ARG A 38 1.79 2.43 -1.90
C ARG A 38 2.61 1.26 -1.36
N HIS A 39 1.97 0.42 -0.56
CA HIS A 39 2.51 -0.86 -0.09
C HIS A 39 2.05 -1.93 -1.06
N VAL A 40 2.98 -2.66 -1.66
CA VAL A 40 2.69 -3.61 -2.73
C VAL A 40 3.32 -4.95 -2.40
N LEU A 41 2.52 -6.02 -2.46
CA LEU A 41 2.99 -7.40 -2.44
C LEU A 41 3.00 -7.91 -3.88
N VAL A 42 4.14 -8.41 -4.33
CA VAL A 42 4.34 -8.94 -5.69
C VAL A 42 4.88 -10.36 -5.64
N ASP A 43 4.63 -11.13 -6.69
CA ASP A 43 5.28 -12.43 -6.91
C ASP A 43 6.69 -12.27 -7.51
N THR A 44 7.34 -13.40 -7.82
CA THR A 44 8.68 -13.43 -8.42
C THR A 44 8.74 -12.88 -9.85
N LEU A 45 7.61 -12.83 -10.56
CA LEU A 45 7.49 -12.24 -11.90
C LEU A 45 7.20 -10.73 -11.84
N GLY A 46 6.95 -10.18 -10.65
CA GLY A 46 6.55 -8.79 -10.44
C GLY A 46 5.06 -8.56 -10.68
N LEU A 47 4.23 -9.60 -10.67
CA LEU A 47 2.78 -9.46 -10.73
C LEU A 47 2.25 -9.12 -9.34
N VAL A 48 1.34 -8.16 -9.29
CA VAL A 48 0.80 -7.65 -8.03
C VAL A 48 -0.20 -8.65 -7.44
N LEU A 49 0.10 -9.11 -6.22
CA LEU A 49 -0.79 -9.95 -5.42
C LEU A 49 -1.71 -9.08 -4.55
N MET A 50 -1.20 -7.99 -3.98
CA MET A 50 -1.97 -7.08 -3.13
C MET A 50 -1.41 -5.67 -3.15
N VAL A 51 -2.29 -4.66 -3.11
CA VAL A 51 -1.93 -3.24 -2.95
C VAL A 51 -2.67 -2.64 -1.77
N MET A 52 -1.98 -1.83 -0.97
CA MET A 52 -2.57 -0.98 0.06
C MET A 52 -1.99 0.43 -0.08
N VAL A 53 -2.85 1.44 -0.15
CA VAL A 53 -2.45 2.84 -0.20
C VAL A 53 -2.77 3.51 1.13
N THR A 54 -1.76 4.13 1.74
CA THR A 54 -1.86 4.80 3.03
C THR A 54 -1.36 6.23 2.95
N ALA A 55 -1.70 7.06 3.94
CA ALA A 55 -1.05 8.35 4.13
C ALA A 55 0.48 8.19 4.28
N ALA A 56 1.27 9.19 3.84
CA ALA A 56 2.73 9.05 3.80
C ALA A 56 3.44 9.07 5.16
N ASN A 57 2.77 9.52 6.22
CA ASN A 57 3.26 9.46 7.59
C ASN A 57 3.12 8.06 8.22
N ILE A 58 2.41 7.14 7.58
CA ILE A 58 2.31 5.75 8.04
C ILE A 58 3.65 5.05 7.77
N SER A 59 4.20 4.41 8.81
CA SER A 59 5.44 3.63 8.69
C SER A 59 5.25 2.39 7.82
N ASP A 60 6.32 1.95 7.16
CA ASP A 60 6.28 0.83 6.22
C ASP A 60 5.79 -0.46 6.92
N GLN A 61 6.26 -0.73 8.14
CA GLN A 61 5.79 -1.85 8.94
C GLN A 61 4.29 -1.78 9.20
N ARG A 62 3.75 -0.61 9.60
CA ARG A 62 2.31 -0.45 9.83
C ARG A 62 1.51 -0.62 8.54
N GLY A 63 2.02 -0.07 7.43
CA GLY A 63 1.47 -0.27 6.09
C GLY A 63 1.43 -1.75 5.69
N ALA A 64 2.50 -2.50 5.91
CA ALA A 64 2.54 -3.94 5.67
C ALA A 64 1.58 -4.73 6.56
N LYS A 65 1.41 -4.36 7.85
CA LYS A 65 0.37 -4.98 8.69
C LYS A 65 -1.01 -4.83 8.07
N MET A 66 -1.33 -3.62 7.59
CA MET A 66 -2.60 -3.34 6.90
C MET A 66 -2.73 -4.14 5.60
N LEU A 67 -1.65 -4.23 4.83
CA LEU A 67 -1.57 -5.01 3.58
C LEU A 67 -1.85 -6.49 3.82
N PHE A 68 -1.22 -7.11 4.82
CA PHE A 68 -1.42 -8.53 5.12
C PHE A 68 -2.84 -8.83 5.63
N TRP A 69 -3.41 -7.97 6.47
CA TRP A 69 -4.81 -8.09 6.86
C TRP A 69 -5.77 -7.90 5.69
N LYS A 70 -5.46 -6.98 4.78
CA LYS A 70 -6.25 -6.81 3.55
C LYS A 70 -6.18 -8.08 2.68
N ALA A 71 -5.00 -8.64 2.48
CA ALA A 71 -4.82 -9.88 1.73
C ALA A 71 -5.62 -11.05 2.33
N ARG A 72 -5.54 -11.23 3.65
CA ARG A 72 -6.31 -12.26 4.36
C ARG A 72 -7.82 -12.10 4.19
N ARG A 73 -8.33 -10.87 4.35
CA ARG A 73 -9.78 -10.58 4.24
C ARG A 73 -10.33 -10.77 2.84
N GLN A 74 -9.54 -10.47 1.82
CA GLN A 74 -9.97 -10.59 0.43
C GLN A 74 -9.92 -12.02 -0.10
N GLY A 75 -9.65 -13.01 0.76
CA GLY A 75 -9.61 -14.41 0.36
C GLY A 75 -8.54 -14.70 -0.69
N ALA A 76 -7.55 -13.81 -0.85
CA ALA A 76 -6.38 -14.11 -1.66
C ALA A 76 -5.74 -15.34 -1.02
N SER A 77 -5.94 -16.51 -1.64
CA SER A 77 -5.40 -17.78 -1.15
C SER A 77 -3.89 -17.77 -1.37
N LEU A 78 -3.21 -16.98 -0.55
CA LEU A 78 -1.77 -16.98 -0.38
C LEU A 78 -1.37 -18.15 0.54
N SER A 79 -2.15 -19.25 0.51
CA SER A 79 -1.90 -20.47 1.30
C SER A 79 -0.57 -21.12 0.94
N ARG A 80 -0.10 -20.90 -0.30
CA ARG A 80 1.22 -21.34 -0.78
C ARG A 80 2.34 -20.33 -0.51
N LEU A 81 2.02 -19.12 -0.02
CA LEU A 81 3.02 -18.11 0.28
C LEU A 81 3.71 -18.49 1.58
N VAL A 82 5.00 -18.83 1.50
CA VAL A 82 5.81 -19.19 2.68
C VAL A 82 6.82 -18.11 3.01
N ARG A 83 7.37 -17.42 2.01
CA ARG A 83 8.48 -16.48 2.19
C ARG A 83 8.21 -15.14 1.52
N ILE A 84 8.56 -14.06 2.21
CA ILE A 84 8.45 -12.69 1.73
C ILE A 84 9.81 -12.02 1.89
N TRP A 85 10.33 -11.46 0.81
CA TRP A 85 11.50 -10.58 0.86
C TRP A 85 11.07 -9.13 1.07
N ALA A 86 11.75 -8.44 1.97
CA ALA A 86 11.49 -7.05 2.27
C ALA A 86 12.79 -6.25 2.40
N ASP A 87 12.68 -4.93 2.26
CA ASP A 87 13.82 -4.03 2.46
C ASP A 87 14.14 -3.80 3.94
N ALA A 88 15.23 -3.08 4.20
CA ALA A 88 15.71 -2.76 5.54
C ALA A 88 14.68 -2.00 6.41
N GLY A 89 13.70 -1.29 5.83
CA GLY A 89 12.65 -0.59 6.57
C GLY A 89 11.71 -1.54 7.32
N TYR A 90 11.68 -2.82 6.94
CA TYR A 90 10.89 -3.87 7.60
C TYR A 90 11.67 -4.66 8.66
N GLN A 91 12.86 -4.18 9.06
CA GLN A 91 13.65 -4.82 10.11
C GLN A 91 12.99 -4.73 11.50
N GLY A 92 13.23 -5.74 12.34
CA GLY A 92 12.82 -5.75 13.73
C GLY A 92 12.16 -7.07 14.12
N GLN A 93 12.71 -7.72 15.14
CA GLN A 93 12.27 -9.04 15.59
C GLN A 93 10.77 -9.07 15.95
N ALA A 94 10.26 -8.03 16.60
CA ALA A 94 8.85 -7.94 16.96
C ALA A 94 7.92 -7.93 15.74
N PHE A 95 8.31 -7.24 14.66
CA PHE A 95 7.53 -7.22 13.42
C PHE A 95 7.59 -8.55 12.69
N MET A 96 8.78 -9.13 12.55
CA MET A 96 8.98 -10.44 11.91
C MET A 96 8.21 -11.55 12.64
N LYS A 97 8.32 -11.58 13.98
CA LYS A 97 7.57 -12.52 14.83
C LYS A 97 6.06 -12.34 14.66
N TRP A 98 5.57 -11.11 14.63
CA TRP A 98 4.14 -10.84 14.41
C TRP A 98 3.65 -11.35 13.05
N VAL A 99 4.45 -11.20 11.98
CA VAL A 99 4.10 -11.72 10.65
C VAL A 99 4.03 -13.25 10.67
N MET A 100 5.02 -13.90 11.28
CA MET A 100 5.05 -15.36 11.44
C MET A 100 3.87 -15.86 12.28
N ASP A 101 3.64 -15.30 13.47
CA ASP A 101 2.58 -15.74 14.38
C ASP A 101 1.17 -15.56 13.79
N ARG A 102 0.94 -14.50 12.99
CA ARG A 102 -0.40 -14.17 12.45
C ARG A 102 -0.69 -14.77 11.08
N PHE A 103 0.32 -14.88 10.22
CA PHE A 103 0.14 -15.27 8.82
C PHE A 103 0.98 -16.47 8.39
N GLN A 104 1.87 -16.97 9.26
CA GLN A 104 2.77 -18.09 8.96
C GLN A 104 3.72 -17.82 7.79
N TYR A 105 4.03 -16.54 7.54
CA TYR A 105 5.01 -16.13 6.54
C TYR A 105 6.38 -15.89 7.17
N VAL A 106 7.42 -16.38 6.52
CA VAL A 106 8.82 -16.07 6.84
C VAL A 106 9.19 -14.77 6.15
N LEU A 107 9.38 -13.71 6.93
CA LEU A 107 9.87 -12.43 6.44
C LEU A 107 11.40 -12.43 6.43
N GLU A 108 12.00 -12.26 5.27
CA GLU A 108 13.44 -12.16 5.07
C GLU A 108 13.79 -10.73 4.66
N VAL A 109 14.49 -10.02 5.53
CA VAL A 109 14.88 -8.63 5.28
C VAL A 109 16.24 -8.61 4.58
N ILE A 110 16.23 -8.23 3.30
CA ILE A 110 17.45 -8.16 2.49
C ILE A 110 18.12 -6.80 2.74
N LYS A 111 19.28 -6.85 3.42
CA LYS A 111 20.11 -5.68 3.69
C LYS A 111 21.12 -5.47 2.58
N ARG A 112 21.53 -4.22 2.38
CA ARG A 112 22.72 -3.88 1.60
C ARG A 112 23.95 -4.30 2.41
N SER A 113 25.04 -4.74 1.77
CA SER A 113 26.29 -4.91 2.50
C SER A 113 26.89 -3.53 2.78
N ASP A 114 27.06 -3.18 4.05
CA ASP A 114 27.58 -1.86 4.46
C ASP A 114 29.09 -1.70 4.22
N ASN A 115 29.79 -2.80 3.91
CA ASN A 115 31.26 -2.86 3.85
C ASN A 115 31.89 -2.48 2.50
N LEU A 116 31.11 -2.04 1.51
CA LEU A 116 31.61 -1.77 0.16
C LEU A 116 31.17 -0.39 -0.33
N ALA A 117 32.14 0.44 -0.69
CA ALA A 117 31.89 1.75 -1.31
C ALA A 117 31.32 1.57 -2.73
N GLY A 118 30.31 2.38 -3.08
CA GLY A 118 29.67 2.37 -4.41
C GLY A 118 28.30 1.68 -4.46
N PHE A 119 27.64 1.76 -5.62
CA PHE A 119 26.32 1.15 -5.84
C PHE A 119 26.43 -0.38 -5.86
N GLN A 120 25.63 -1.04 -5.03
CA GLN A 120 25.55 -2.49 -5.00
C GLN A 120 24.12 -2.93 -5.26
N VAL A 121 23.97 -3.88 -6.18
CA VAL A 121 22.67 -4.46 -6.52
C VAL A 121 22.19 -5.31 -5.35
N VAL A 122 21.12 -4.86 -4.70
CA VAL A 122 20.44 -5.64 -3.66
C VAL A 122 19.63 -6.75 -4.34
N PRO A 123 19.87 -8.04 -3.99
CA PRO A 123 19.14 -9.15 -4.61
C PRO A 123 17.62 -8.98 -4.48
N LYS A 124 16.88 -9.35 -5.53
CA LYS A 124 15.40 -9.37 -5.62
C LYS A 124 14.67 -8.02 -5.49
N ARG A 125 15.31 -6.96 -4.99
CA ARG A 125 14.73 -5.60 -4.88
C ARG A 125 14.23 -5.06 -6.23
N TRP A 126 14.99 -5.35 -7.28
CA TRP A 126 14.69 -4.95 -8.66
C TRP A 126 13.29 -5.40 -9.14
N ILE A 127 12.72 -6.48 -8.57
CA ILE A 127 11.40 -7.00 -8.96
C ILE A 127 10.31 -5.98 -8.59
N VAL A 128 10.35 -5.45 -7.37
CA VAL A 128 9.38 -4.46 -6.88
C VAL A 128 9.58 -3.13 -7.59
N GLU A 129 10.83 -2.70 -7.78
CA GLU A 129 11.15 -1.46 -8.50
C GLU A 129 10.68 -1.51 -9.95
N ARG A 130 10.89 -2.63 -10.64
CA ARG A 130 10.36 -2.87 -11.99
C ARG A 130 8.83 -2.83 -12.01
N THR A 131 8.18 -3.41 -11.01
CA THR A 131 6.71 -3.36 -10.87
C THR A 131 6.21 -1.93 -10.73
N PHE A 132 6.88 -1.12 -9.89
CA PHE A 132 6.59 0.32 -9.80
C PHE A 132 6.83 1.03 -11.13
N GLY A 133 7.90 0.68 -11.85
CA GLY A 133 8.13 1.14 -13.22
C GLY A 133 6.90 0.92 -14.11
N TRP A 134 6.38 -0.31 -14.19
CA TRP A 134 5.18 -0.62 -14.97
C TRP A 134 3.94 0.14 -14.51
N LEU A 135 3.74 0.30 -13.20
CA LEU A 135 2.63 1.09 -12.67
C LEU A 135 2.75 2.56 -13.07
N LEU A 136 3.94 3.15 -13.00
CA LEU A 136 4.18 4.56 -13.32
C LEU A 136 4.03 4.90 -14.82
N TRP A 137 4.10 3.89 -15.71
CA TRP A 137 3.76 4.05 -17.13
C TRP A 137 2.26 4.26 -17.36
N SER A 138 1.41 3.90 -16.40
CA SER A 138 0.00 4.27 -16.43
C SER A 138 -0.14 5.72 -15.96
N ARG A 139 -0.54 6.63 -16.86
CA ARG A 139 -0.64 8.08 -16.59
C ARG A 139 -1.34 8.41 -15.26
N ARG A 140 -2.40 7.67 -14.90
CA ARG A 140 -3.18 7.85 -13.67
C ARG A 140 -2.44 7.49 -12.38
N LEU A 141 -1.39 6.66 -12.45
CA LEU A 141 -0.61 6.21 -11.30
C LEU A 141 0.73 6.94 -11.16
N ASN A 142 1.17 7.64 -12.21
CA ASN A 142 2.43 8.39 -12.23
C ASN A 142 2.50 9.45 -11.11
N LYS A 143 1.39 10.15 -10.86
CA LYS A 143 1.21 11.06 -9.72
C LYS A 143 -0.02 10.66 -8.92
N ASP A 144 -0.14 11.17 -7.71
CA ASP A 144 -1.33 10.99 -6.88
C ASP A 144 -2.45 11.94 -7.35
N TYR A 145 -3.18 11.54 -8.38
CA TYR A 145 -4.33 12.30 -8.90
C TYR A 145 -5.63 11.96 -8.19
N GLU A 146 -5.69 10.78 -7.56
CA GLU A 146 -6.93 10.22 -7.11
C GLU A 146 -7.36 10.79 -5.77
N VAL A 147 -8.66 10.98 -5.64
CA VAL A 147 -9.30 11.49 -4.44
C VAL A 147 -9.30 10.43 -3.32
N LEU A 148 -9.62 9.17 -3.65
CA LEU A 148 -9.69 8.06 -2.69
C LEU A 148 -8.54 7.07 -2.89
N THR A 149 -8.00 6.56 -1.78
CA THR A 149 -6.96 5.50 -1.79
C THR A 149 -7.42 4.24 -2.51
N ARG A 150 -8.68 3.83 -2.30
CA ARG A 150 -9.28 2.67 -2.98
C ARG A 150 -9.29 2.81 -4.50
N THR A 151 -9.41 4.02 -5.03
CA THR A 151 -9.38 4.27 -6.48
C THR A 151 -7.96 4.06 -7.02
N THR A 152 -6.94 4.58 -6.32
CA THR A 152 -5.53 4.32 -6.67
C THR A 152 -5.21 2.82 -6.62
N GLU A 153 -5.72 2.10 -5.62
CA GLU A 153 -5.56 0.65 -5.51
C GLU A 153 -6.22 -0.08 -6.70
N ALA A 154 -7.47 0.25 -7.03
CA ALA A 154 -8.18 -0.33 -8.16
C ALA A 154 -7.45 -0.09 -9.49
N LEU A 155 -6.95 1.13 -9.71
CA LEU A 155 -6.18 1.47 -10.91
C LEU A 155 -4.86 0.70 -11.00
N ALA A 156 -4.22 0.38 -9.87
CA ALA A 156 -3.04 -0.48 -9.85
C ALA A 156 -3.37 -1.90 -10.33
N TYR A 157 -4.51 -2.47 -9.93
CA TYR A 157 -4.98 -3.75 -10.46
C TYR A 157 -5.32 -3.69 -11.94
N VAL A 158 -6.00 -2.64 -12.41
CA VAL A 158 -6.29 -2.45 -13.85
C VAL A 158 -5.00 -2.38 -14.68
N ALA A 159 -3.99 -1.65 -14.21
CA ALA A 159 -2.69 -1.59 -14.86
C ALA A 159 -2.03 -2.98 -14.97
N MET A 160 -2.16 -3.80 -13.93
CA MET A 160 -1.62 -5.16 -13.90
C MET A 160 -2.40 -6.12 -14.80
N ILE A 161 -3.72 -6.03 -14.86
CA ILE A 161 -4.55 -6.80 -15.80
C ILE A 161 -4.13 -6.50 -17.24
N ARG A 162 -3.99 -5.21 -17.60
CA ARG A 162 -3.51 -4.80 -18.93
C ARG A 162 -2.12 -5.37 -19.25
N LEU A 163 -1.21 -5.37 -18.27
CA LEU A 163 0.12 -5.94 -18.43
C LEU A 163 0.08 -7.46 -18.66
N MET A 164 -0.70 -8.19 -17.85
CA MET A 164 -0.85 -9.64 -17.96
C MET A 164 -1.47 -10.05 -19.28
N VAL A 165 -2.53 -9.38 -19.72
CA VAL A 165 -3.18 -9.64 -21.03
C VAL A 165 -2.19 -9.47 -22.18
N ARG A 166 -1.34 -8.43 -22.14
CA ARG A 166 -0.31 -8.21 -23.16
C ARG A 166 0.75 -9.31 -23.20
N ARG A 167 1.14 -9.84 -22.04
CA ARG A 167 2.12 -10.94 -21.97
C ARG A 167 1.54 -12.23 -22.54
N LEU A 168 0.31 -12.57 -22.13
CA LEU A 168 -0.38 -13.75 -22.64
C LEU A 168 -0.60 -13.68 -24.16
N ALA A 169 -0.91 -12.50 -24.69
CA ALA A 169 -1.09 -12.29 -26.13
C ALA A 169 0.22 -12.25 -26.94
N GLN A 170 1.38 -12.14 -26.30
CA GLN A 170 2.69 -12.19 -26.95
C GLN A 170 3.34 -13.58 -26.88
N GLU A 171 2.81 -14.48 -26.05
CA GLU A 171 3.25 -15.87 -25.95
C GLU A 171 2.53 -16.79 -26.98
N TYR A 172 1.78 -16.19 -27.92
CA TYR A 172 1.20 -16.79 -29.13
C TYR A 172 1.52 -15.91 -30.34
#